data_AF-A0A7C3FHZ1-F1
#
_entry.id   AF-A0A7C3FHZ1-F1
#
_cell.length_a   1.000
_cell.length_b   1.000
_cell.length_c   1.000
_cell.angle_alpha   90.00
_cell.angle_beta   90.00
_cell.angle_gamma   90.00
#
_symmetry.space_group_name_H-M   'P 1'
#
loop_
_entity.id
_entity.type
_entity.pdbx_description
1 polymer ?
#
loop_
_entity_poly.entity_id
_entity_poly.type
_entity_poly.pdbx_seq_one_letter_code
_entity_poly.pdbx_strand_id
1 'polypeptide(L)'
;MKEKDPLDQLVSIILTKPKYQNIHPDFIRHIGKQELVKRTNLKEAVKATRSKLHQVGAAYFDCKPDYSARQAQMKGLSKDNENNKLKAFCQLVMQNHASSRERLPILKTFFNETLAKLTPITSVLDLACGFNPLAIPWMPLNKNSCYLAYDIYHDLIAFINYFFTYTAVKGKAVTANIITDIPHSPVQIALLLKSLPCLEQFEKGISRRLLNKINARHLLVSYPIHSLSGKSKGMRENYTRQLNELIKYKSWEVERFDFPSELAFLIHK
;
A
#
# COMPACT_ATOMS: atom_id res chain seq x y z
N MET A 1 13.90 20.49 -34.73
CA MET A 1 13.35 19.47 -33.81
C MET A 1 12.97 20.16 -32.52
N LYS A 2 11.71 20.12 -32.08
CA LYS A 2 11.35 20.66 -30.75
C LYS A 2 12.13 19.87 -29.69
N GLU A 3 12.86 20.56 -28.82
CA GLU A 3 13.46 19.94 -27.63
C GLU A 3 12.36 19.17 -26.88
N LYS A 4 12.58 17.88 -26.66
CA LYS A 4 11.66 17.07 -25.84
C LYS A 4 11.64 17.68 -24.43
N ASP A 5 10.45 17.87 -23.86
CA ASP A 5 10.26 18.31 -22.48
C ASP A 5 11.21 17.52 -21.54
N PRO A 6 12.07 18.19 -20.74
CA PRO A 6 12.97 17.52 -19.80
C PRO A 6 12.27 16.50 -18.90
N LEU A 7 10.98 16.71 -18.56
CA LEU A 7 10.19 15.76 -17.80
C LEU A 7 9.89 14.47 -18.57
N ASP A 8 9.51 14.58 -19.84
CA ASP A 8 9.25 13.42 -20.71
C ASP A 8 10.54 12.61 -20.95
N GLN A 9 11.67 13.30 -21.09
CA GLN A 9 12.99 12.65 -21.19
C GLN A 9 13.32 11.88 -19.92
N LEU A 10 13.14 12.49 -18.74
CA LEU A 10 13.38 11.86 -17.45
C LEU A 10 12.53 10.59 -17.27
N VAL A 11 11.23 10.67 -17.56
CA VAL A 11 10.30 9.54 -17.43
C VAL A 11 10.71 8.40 -18.36
N SER A 12 11.03 8.72 -19.61
CA SER A 12 11.51 7.74 -20.60
C SER A 12 12.77 7.02 -20.09
N ILE A 13 13.77 7.77 -19.61
CA ILE A 13 15.02 7.20 -19.07
C ILE A 13 14.74 6.24 -17.91
N ILE A 14 13.82 6.58 -17.01
CA ILE A 14 13.50 5.75 -15.84
C ILE A 14 12.78 4.47 -16.26
N LEU A 15 11.80 4.56 -17.17
CA LEU A 15 11.02 3.41 -17.63
C LEU A 15 11.84 2.37 -18.40
N THR A 16 12.98 2.75 -19.00
CA THR A 16 13.92 1.77 -19.60
C THR A 16 14.60 0.86 -18.57
N LYS A 17 14.53 1.18 -17.28
CA LYS A 17 15.21 0.39 -16.23
C LYS A 17 14.28 -0.72 -15.73
N PRO A 18 14.71 -1.99 -15.76
CA PRO A 18 13.85 -3.12 -15.37
C PRO A 18 13.24 -3.02 -13.96
N LYS A 19 13.94 -2.33 -13.03
CA LYS A 19 13.48 -2.11 -11.65
C LYS A 19 12.30 -1.14 -11.54
N TYR A 20 12.10 -0.25 -12.51
CA TYR A 20 11.11 0.83 -12.45
C TYR A 20 10.11 0.80 -13.61
N GLN A 21 10.30 -0.07 -14.61
CA GLN A 21 9.47 -0.14 -15.82
C GLN A 21 7.98 -0.38 -15.53
N ASN A 22 7.66 -1.01 -14.40
CA ASN A 22 6.28 -1.32 -14.00
C ASN A 22 5.67 -0.27 -13.08
N ILE A 23 6.39 0.80 -12.74
CA ILE A 23 5.84 1.88 -11.90
C ILE A 23 4.96 2.80 -12.74
N HIS A 24 3.82 3.20 -12.19
CA HIS A 24 2.87 4.11 -12.82
C HIS A 24 3.58 5.38 -13.35
N PRO A 25 3.47 5.70 -14.65
CA PRO A 25 4.19 6.83 -15.24
C PRO A 25 3.90 8.16 -14.55
N ASP A 26 2.65 8.43 -14.13
CA ASP A 26 2.32 9.68 -13.45
C ASP A 26 2.97 9.82 -12.08
N PHE A 27 3.26 8.71 -11.40
CA PHE A 27 4.03 8.75 -10.16
C PHE A 27 5.49 9.15 -10.44
N ILE A 28 6.08 8.61 -11.51
CA ILE A 28 7.43 9.00 -11.97
C ILE A 28 7.43 10.48 -12.39
N ARG A 29 6.41 10.94 -13.13
CA ARG A 29 6.25 12.35 -13.54
C ARG A 29 6.17 13.27 -12.33
N HIS A 30 5.36 12.91 -11.32
CA HIS A 30 5.20 13.69 -10.09
C HIS A 30 6.55 13.91 -9.39
N ILE A 31 7.36 12.85 -9.26
CA ILE A 31 8.69 12.95 -8.65
C ILE A 31 9.66 13.70 -9.54
N GLY A 32 9.70 13.36 -10.82
CA GLY A 32 10.57 13.95 -11.82
C GLY A 32 10.42 15.47 -11.86
N LYS A 33 9.18 15.96 -11.84
CA LYS A 33 8.87 17.39 -11.81
C LYS A 33 9.48 18.08 -10.59
N GLN A 34 9.37 17.47 -9.40
CA GLN A 34 9.96 18.04 -8.18
C GLN A 34 11.49 18.05 -8.21
N GLU A 35 12.11 16.98 -8.72
CA GLU A 35 13.57 16.91 -8.78
C GLU A 35 14.17 17.78 -9.88
N LEU A 36 13.48 17.98 -11.01
CA LEU A 36 13.94 18.92 -12.06
C LEU A 36 14.02 20.36 -11.55
N VAL A 37 13.15 20.76 -10.61
CA VAL A 37 13.23 22.09 -9.97
C VAL A 37 14.42 22.19 -8.99
N LYS A 38 14.82 21.08 -8.37
CA LYS A 38 15.82 21.04 -7.30
C LYS A 38 17.24 20.77 -7.79
N ARG A 39 17.41 20.23 -8.99
CA ARG A 39 18.70 19.74 -9.51
C ARG A 39 19.19 20.61 -10.66
N THR A 40 20.50 20.62 -10.86
CA THR A 40 21.14 21.50 -11.84
C THR A 40 21.01 20.97 -13.27
N ASN A 41 20.83 19.66 -13.44
CA ASN A 41 20.76 19.01 -14.74
C ASN A 41 19.90 17.73 -14.72
N LEU A 42 19.53 17.25 -15.91
CA LEU A 42 18.68 16.06 -16.10
C LEU A 42 19.28 14.79 -15.47
N LYS A 43 20.60 14.61 -15.53
CA LYS A 43 21.29 13.42 -14.99
C LYS A 43 21.15 13.35 -13.46
N GLU A 44 21.31 14.48 -12.78
CA GLU A 44 21.07 14.59 -11.33
C GLU A 44 19.61 14.35 -10.97
N ALA A 45 18.67 14.93 -11.73
CA ALA A 45 17.24 14.72 -11.53
C ALA A 45 16.88 13.24 -11.67
N VAL A 46 17.32 12.57 -12.73
CA VAL A 46 17.13 11.12 -12.92
C VAL A 46 17.69 10.31 -11.75
N LYS A 47 18.91 10.62 -11.28
CA LYS A 47 19.53 9.93 -10.14
C LYS A 47 18.69 10.11 -8.86
N ALA A 48 18.27 11.33 -8.58
CA ALA A 48 17.46 11.64 -7.40
C ALA A 48 16.07 11.01 -7.46
N THR A 49 15.39 11.06 -8.61
CA THR A 49 14.10 10.40 -8.83
C THR A 49 14.21 8.89 -8.62
N ARG A 50 15.26 8.24 -9.17
CA ARG A 50 15.49 6.80 -8.94
C ARG A 50 15.71 6.47 -7.47
N SER A 51 16.46 7.31 -6.75
CA SER A 51 16.69 7.11 -5.32
C SER A 51 15.40 7.19 -4.53
N LYS A 52 14.52 8.15 -4.83
CA LYS A 52 13.19 8.26 -4.22
C LYS A 52 12.29 7.08 -4.56
N LEU A 53 12.20 6.69 -5.84
CA LEU A 53 11.44 5.52 -6.29
C LEU A 53 11.88 4.24 -5.57
N HIS A 54 13.18 4.10 -5.30
CA HIS A 54 13.67 2.96 -4.53
C HIS A 54 13.18 2.98 -3.09
N GLN A 55 13.23 4.13 -2.41
CA GLN A 55 12.82 4.27 -1.01
C GLN A 55 11.32 4.00 -0.81
N VAL A 56 10.47 4.45 -1.74
CA VAL A 56 9.01 4.41 -1.56
C VAL A 56 8.32 3.14 -2.06
N GLY A 57 9.01 2.30 -2.84
CA GLY A 57 8.41 1.08 -3.38
C GLY A 57 9.39 -0.08 -3.44
N ALA A 58 10.48 0.07 -4.19
CA ALA A 58 11.34 -1.09 -4.47
C ALA A 58 12.12 -1.61 -3.26
N ALA A 59 12.25 -0.83 -2.17
CA ALA A 59 12.86 -1.28 -0.91
C ALA A 59 12.00 -2.28 -0.14
N TYR A 60 10.71 -2.41 -0.48
CA TYR A 60 9.80 -3.34 0.18
C TYR A 60 9.85 -4.75 -0.40
N PHE A 61 10.48 -4.96 -1.54
CA PHE A 61 10.63 -6.28 -2.17
C PHE A 61 12.06 -6.78 -1.99
N ASP A 62 12.23 -7.99 -1.43
CA ASP A 62 13.57 -8.58 -1.26
C ASP A 62 14.21 -8.93 -2.62
N CYS A 63 13.37 -9.40 -3.54
CA CYS A 63 13.72 -9.71 -4.92
C CYS A 63 12.55 -9.38 -5.85
N LYS A 64 12.81 -9.34 -7.16
CA LYS A 64 11.75 -9.15 -8.15
C LYS A 64 10.77 -10.34 -8.07
N PRO A 65 9.47 -10.11 -7.77
CA PRO A 65 8.51 -11.20 -7.72
C PRO A 65 8.31 -11.85 -9.09
N ASP A 66 8.32 -13.19 -9.14
CA ASP A 66 7.90 -13.95 -10.31
C ASP A 66 6.39 -14.21 -10.27
N TYR A 67 5.61 -13.22 -10.71
CA TYR A 67 4.16 -13.31 -10.71
C TYR A 67 3.63 -14.43 -11.60
N SER A 68 4.33 -14.77 -12.69
CA SER A 68 3.92 -15.85 -13.60
C SER A 68 4.02 -17.21 -12.89
N ALA A 69 5.14 -17.46 -12.20
CA ALA A 69 5.30 -18.67 -11.39
C ALA A 69 4.25 -18.74 -10.27
N ARG A 70 3.93 -17.62 -9.61
CA ARG A 70 2.88 -17.59 -8.58
C ARG A 70 1.49 -17.87 -9.15
N GLN A 71 1.15 -17.32 -10.31
CA GLN A 71 -0.11 -17.64 -11.00
C GLN A 71 -0.21 -19.12 -11.38
N ALA A 72 0.89 -19.73 -11.84
CA ALA A 72 0.93 -21.15 -12.14
C ALA A 72 0.71 -22.03 -10.89
N GLN A 73 1.35 -21.68 -9.76
CA GLN A 73 1.15 -22.35 -8.47
C GLN A 73 -0.31 -22.27 -7.99
N MET A 74 -1.01 -21.17 -8.27
CA MET A 74 -2.41 -21.02 -7.88
C MET A 74 -3.35 -22.01 -8.57
N LYS A 75 -3.12 -22.38 -9.84
CA LYS A 75 -4.07 -23.18 -10.65
C LYS A 75 -4.44 -24.54 -10.04
N GLY A 76 -3.64 -25.08 -9.13
CA GLY A 76 -3.91 -26.34 -8.43
C GLY A 76 -4.54 -26.19 -7.03
N LEU A 77 -4.82 -24.97 -6.58
CA LEU A 77 -5.34 -24.70 -5.23
C LEU A 77 -6.87 -24.61 -5.23
N SER A 78 -7.48 -24.83 -4.07
CA SER A 78 -8.89 -24.50 -3.90
C SER A 78 -9.13 -23.00 -4.12
N LYS A 79 -10.30 -22.66 -4.66
CA LYS A 79 -10.77 -21.27 -4.82
C LYS A 79 -11.40 -20.72 -3.55
N ASP A 80 -11.70 -21.59 -2.59
CA ASP A 80 -12.29 -21.23 -1.31
C ASP A 80 -11.27 -20.52 -0.42
N ASN A 81 -11.59 -19.28 -0.01
CA ASN A 81 -10.77 -18.48 0.88
C ASN A 81 -10.54 -19.16 2.24
N GLU A 82 -11.42 -20.05 2.69
CA GLU A 82 -11.22 -20.79 3.94
C GLU A 82 -10.24 -21.97 3.81
N ASN A 83 -9.85 -22.34 2.59
CA ASN A 83 -8.98 -23.49 2.37
C ASN A 83 -7.55 -23.27 2.89
N ASN A 84 -7.07 -24.21 3.72
CA ASN A 84 -5.73 -24.13 4.32
C ASN A 84 -4.58 -24.09 3.30
N LYS A 85 -4.70 -24.75 2.14
CA LYS A 85 -3.65 -24.71 1.10
C LYS A 85 -3.58 -23.35 0.42
N LEU A 86 -4.73 -22.71 0.19
CA LEU A 86 -4.78 -21.34 -0.33
C LEU A 86 -4.22 -20.34 0.69
N LYS A 87 -4.58 -20.49 1.97
CA LYS A 87 -4.02 -19.68 3.07
C LYS A 87 -2.50 -19.83 3.14
N ALA A 88 -1.96 -21.05 3.10
CA ALA A 88 -0.52 -21.30 3.08
C ALA A 88 0.17 -20.64 1.87
N PHE A 89 -0.44 -20.71 0.69
CA PHE A 89 0.06 -20.00 -0.50
C PHE A 89 0.09 -18.48 -0.32
N CYS A 90 -1.00 -17.89 0.20
CA CYS A 90 -1.08 -16.46 0.45
C CYS A 90 0.03 -16.01 1.42
N GLN A 91 0.24 -16.74 2.51
CA GLN A 91 1.32 -16.48 3.46
C GLN A 91 2.70 -16.56 2.80
N LEU A 92 2.96 -17.60 1.99
CA LEU A 92 4.22 -17.76 1.26
C LEU A 92 4.51 -16.57 0.33
N VAL A 93 3.50 -16.08 -0.40
CA VAL A 93 3.68 -14.94 -1.31
C VAL A 93 3.91 -13.65 -0.51
N MET A 94 3.12 -13.44 0.56
CA MET A 94 3.24 -12.28 1.44
C MET A 94 4.61 -12.16 2.12
N GLN A 95 5.36 -13.26 2.28
CA GLN A 95 6.74 -13.23 2.81
C GLN A 95 7.71 -12.44 1.92
N ASN A 96 7.44 -12.32 0.62
CA ASN A 96 8.35 -11.66 -0.33
C ASN A 96 8.21 -10.13 -0.36
N HIS A 97 7.43 -9.56 0.55
CA HIS A 97 7.23 -8.12 0.68
C HIS A 97 7.30 -7.73 2.16
N ALA A 98 8.23 -6.83 2.51
CA ALA A 98 8.60 -6.52 3.89
C ALA A 98 7.40 -6.16 4.77
N SER A 99 6.52 -5.27 4.29
CA SER A 99 5.35 -4.83 5.07
C SER A 99 4.37 -5.97 5.37
N SER A 100 4.16 -6.89 4.43
CA SER A 100 3.24 -8.02 4.64
C SER A 100 3.91 -9.14 5.42
N ARG A 101 5.21 -9.39 5.19
CA ARG A 101 6.03 -10.33 5.96
C ARG A 101 6.01 -10.02 7.44
N GLU A 102 6.23 -8.76 7.81
CA GLU A 102 6.21 -8.31 9.21
C GLU A 102 4.85 -8.53 9.89
N ARG A 103 3.75 -8.54 9.12
CA ARG A 103 2.39 -8.75 9.64
C ARG A 103 2.04 -10.22 9.82
N LEU A 104 2.69 -11.15 9.11
CA LEU A 104 2.35 -12.57 9.12
C LEU A 104 2.19 -13.18 10.53
N PRO A 105 3.08 -12.92 11.52
CA PRO A 105 2.93 -13.48 12.87
C PRO A 105 1.68 -13.01 13.62
N ILE A 106 1.14 -11.84 13.24
CA ILE A 106 -0.02 -11.20 13.88
C ILE A 106 -1.23 -11.16 12.95
N LEU A 107 -1.18 -11.77 11.76
CA LEU A 107 -2.13 -11.49 10.68
C LEU A 107 -3.60 -11.70 11.07
N LYS A 108 -3.88 -12.84 11.73
CA LYS A 108 -5.22 -13.22 12.16
C LYS A 108 -5.73 -12.32 13.28
N THR A 109 -4.92 -12.08 14.31
CA THR A 109 -5.29 -11.24 15.45
C THR A 109 -5.43 -9.78 15.03
N PHE A 110 -4.52 -9.28 14.19
CA PHE A 110 -4.55 -7.94 13.62
C PHE A 110 -5.90 -7.62 12.99
N PHE A 111 -6.35 -8.41 12.02
CA PHE A 111 -7.63 -8.14 11.36
C PHE A 111 -8.84 -8.43 12.23
N ASN A 112 -8.81 -9.50 13.02
CA ASN A 112 -9.95 -9.80 13.90
C ASN A 112 -10.18 -8.70 14.94
N GLU A 113 -9.13 -8.22 15.61
CA GLU A 113 -9.26 -7.21 16.66
C GLU A 113 -9.58 -5.83 16.08
N THR A 114 -8.83 -5.39 15.06
CA THR A 114 -9.00 -4.05 14.49
C THR A 114 -10.32 -3.88 13.72
N LEU A 115 -10.94 -4.97 13.26
CA LEU A 115 -12.14 -4.93 12.43
C LEU A 115 -13.39 -5.49 13.11
N ALA A 116 -13.29 -6.04 14.33
CA ALA A 116 -14.40 -6.70 15.04
C ALA A 116 -15.68 -5.85 15.06
N LYS A 117 -15.56 -4.58 15.43
CA LYS A 117 -16.67 -3.63 15.61
C LYS A 117 -17.32 -3.16 14.31
N LEU A 118 -16.70 -3.43 13.16
CA LEU A 118 -17.19 -2.98 11.86
C LEU A 118 -17.98 -4.06 11.12
N THR A 119 -18.12 -5.25 11.71
CA THR A 119 -18.80 -6.35 11.03
C THR A 119 -20.31 -6.10 10.89
N PRO A 120 -20.94 -6.47 9.75
CA PRO A 120 -20.31 -7.02 8.55
C PRO A 120 -19.61 -5.93 7.71
N ILE A 121 -18.39 -6.23 7.22
CA ILE A 121 -17.67 -5.31 6.32
C ILE A 121 -18.12 -5.54 4.87
N THR A 122 -18.68 -4.51 4.26
CA THR A 122 -19.32 -4.54 2.93
C THR A 122 -18.48 -3.90 1.82
N SER A 123 -17.53 -3.03 2.17
CA SER A 123 -16.64 -2.39 1.21
C SER A 123 -15.32 -1.94 1.83
N VAL A 124 -14.22 -2.24 1.14
CA VAL A 124 -12.84 -1.95 1.56
C VAL A 124 -12.11 -1.17 0.46
N LEU A 125 -11.40 -0.12 0.84
CA LEU A 125 -10.42 0.57 0.01
C LEU A 125 -9.02 0.39 0.59
N ASP A 126 -8.14 -0.35 -0.08
CA ASP A 126 -6.77 -0.61 0.36
C ASP A 126 -5.77 0.24 -0.44
N LEU A 127 -5.13 1.22 0.22
CA LEU A 127 -4.26 2.22 -0.42
C LEU A 127 -2.79 1.93 -0.13
N ALA A 128 -1.98 1.89 -1.20
CA ALA A 128 -0.61 1.36 -1.17
C ALA A 128 -0.62 -0.09 -0.66
N CYS A 129 -1.45 -0.91 -1.31
CA CYS A 129 -1.88 -2.20 -0.78
C CYS A 129 -0.76 -3.25 -0.70
N GLY A 130 0.28 -3.17 -1.54
CA GLY A 130 1.29 -4.22 -1.65
C GLY A 130 0.64 -5.61 -1.83
N PHE A 131 1.08 -6.58 -1.02
CA PHE A 131 0.46 -7.92 -0.94
C PHE A 131 -0.64 -8.05 0.12
N ASN A 132 -1.10 -6.97 0.75
CA ASN A 132 -2.19 -7.03 1.73
C ASN A 132 -3.51 -7.62 1.19
N PRO A 133 -3.89 -7.50 -0.09
CA PRO A 133 -5.08 -8.17 -0.62
C PRO A 133 -5.03 -9.71 -0.51
N LEU A 134 -3.84 -10.31 -0.38
CA LEU A 134 -3.71 -11.75 -0.10
C LEU A 134 -4.12 -12.12 1.33
N ALA A 135 -4.33 -11.14 2.22
CA ALA A 135 -4.78 -11.34 3.58
C ALA A 135 -6.31 -11.42 3.74
N ILE A 136 -7.08 -11.30 2.64
CA ILE A 136 -8.54 -11.43 2.64
C ILE A 136 -9.05 -12.67 3.39
N PRO A 137 -8.42 -13.88 3.28
CA PRO A 137 -8.81 -15.06 4.05
C PRO A 137 -8.78 -14.94 5.59
N TRP A 138 -8.21 -13.87 6.13
CA TRP A 138 -8.14 -13.58 7.57
C TRP A 138 -8.94 -12.34 7.97
N MET A 139 -9.60 -11.68 7.03
CA MET A 139 -10.42 -10.50 7.30
C MET A 139 -11.89 -10.91 7.55
N PRO A 140 -12.60 -10.28 8.48
CA PRO A 140 -14.02 -10.55 8.74
C PRO A 140 -14.92 -9.85 7.70
N LEU A 141 -14.70 -10.16 6.41
CA LEU A 141 -15.45 -9.58 5.31
C LEU A 141 -16.78 -10.29 5.11
N ASN A 142 -17.81 -9.53 4.75
CA ASN A 142 -19.03 -10.12 4.21
C ASN A 142 -18.72 -10.88 2.90
N LYS A 143 -19.41 -11.98 2.63
CA LYS A 143 -19.27 -12.78 1.39
C LYS A 143 -19.38 -11.94 0.11
N ASN A 144 -20.19 -10.88 0.14
CA ASN A 144 -20.43 -9.98 -1.00
C ASN A 144 -19.67 -8.65 -0.88
N SER A 145 -18.69 -8.57 0.03
CA SER A 145 -17.89 -7.35 0.24
C SER A 145 -17.13 -6.95 -1.02
N CYS A 146 -17.13 -5.66 -1.32
CA CYS A 146 -16.38 -5.11 -2.45
C CYS A 146 -14.96 -4.72 -2.00
N TYR A 147 -13.92 -5.19 -2.69
CA TYR A 147 -12.53 -4.88 -2.34
C TYR A 147 -11.84 -4.06 -3.44
N LEU A 148 -11.50 -2.82 -3.14
CA LEU A 148 -10.76 -1.93 -4.04
C LEU A 148 -9.32 -1.81 -3.56
N ALA A 149 -8.33 -2.15 -4.39
CA ALA A 149 -6.91 -2.13 -4.02
C ALA A 149 -6.12 -1.19 -4.97
N TYR A 150 -5.24 -0.36 -4.42
CA TYR A 150 -4.49 0.62 -5.18
C TYR A 150 -3.00 0.54 -4.83
N ASP A 151 -2.15 0.48 -5.86
CA ASP A 151 -0.69 0.50 -5.71
C ASP A 151 -0.04 1.11 -6.97
N ILE A 152 1.25 1.44 -6.90
CA ILE A 152 1.97 2.10 -8.00
C ILE A 152 2.51 1.12 -9.04
N TYR A 153 2.48 -0.19 -8.79
CA TYR A 153 3.09 -1.21 -9.65
C TYR A 153 2.07 -1.94 -10.55
N HIS A 154 2.25 -1.87 -11.87
CA HIS A 154 1.38 -2.51 -12.86
C HIS A 154 1.38 -4.04 -12.78
N ASP A 155 2.54 -4.64 -12.60
CA ASP A 155 2.73 -6.10 -12.51
C ASP A 155 2.15 -6.67 -11.21
N LEU A 156 2.35 -5.99 -10.08
CA LEU A 156 1.67 -6.30 -8.82
C LEU A 156 0.15 -6.27 -8.98
N ILE A 157 -0.39 -5.20 -9.55
CA ILE A 157 -1.83 -5.03 -9.70
C ILE A 157 -2.43 -6.07 -10.65
N ALA A 158 -1.73 -6.45 -11.71
CA ALA A 158 -2.15 -7.54 -12.57
C ALA A 158 -2.21 -8.87 -11.80
N PHE A 159 -1.23 -9.14 -10.94
CA PHE A 159 -1.23 -10.31 -10.06
C PHE A 159 -2.39 -10.29 -9.04
N ILE A 160 -2.65 -9.16 -8.39
CA ILE A 160 -3.78 -9.04 -7.44
C ILE A 160 -5.12 -9.22 -8.13
N ASN A 161 -5.33 -8.66 -9.33
CA ASN A 161 -6.55 -8.88 -10.10
C ASN A 161 -6.73 -10.35 -10.51
N TYR A 162 -5.64 -11.04 -10.87
CA TYR A 162 -5.68 -12.48 -11.10
C TYR A 162 -6.11 -13.22 -9.83
N PHE A 163 -5.55 -12.85 -8.66
CA PHE A 163 -5.95 -13.43 -7.38
C PHE A 163 -7.44 -13.24 -7.09
N PHE A 164 -7.97 -12.01 -7.24
CA PHE A 164 -9.39 -11.73 -7.05
C PHE A 164 -10.29 -12.58 -7.96
N THR A 165 -9.91 -12.70 -9.23
CA THR A 165 -10.65 -13.53 -10.19
C THR A 165 -10.61 -15.00 -9.79
N TYR A 166 -9.45 -15.50 -9.36
CA TYR A 166 -9.25 -16.90 -8.99
C TYR A 166 -10.09 -17.30 -7.77
N THR A 167 -10.15 -16.44 -6.76
CA THR A 167 -10.83 -16.68 -5.47
C THR A 167 -12.26 -16.15 -5.44
N ALA A 168 -12.78 -15.67 -6.57
CA ALA A 168 -14.10 -15.05 -6.70
C ALA A 168 -14.35 -13.90 -5.71
N VAL A 169 -13.29 -13.19 -5.31
CA VAL A 169 -13.41 -11.95 -4.54
C VAL A 169 -14.01 -10.89 -5.45
N LYS A 170 -15.12 -10.28 -5.00
CA LYS A 170 -15.71 -9.12 -5.69
C LYS A 170 -14.81 -7.91 -5.49
N GLY A 171 -13.78 -7.76 -6.33
CA GLY A 171 -12.80 -6.71 -6.16
C GLY A 171 -12.18 -6.22 -7.46
N LYS A 172 -11.48 -5.09 -7.36
CA LYS A 172 -10.70 -4.50 -8.44
C LYS A 172 -9.43 -3.89 -7.87
N ALA A 173 -8.29 -4.30 -8.41
CA ALA A 173 -7.02 -3.67 -8.16
C ALA A 173 -6.70 -2.68 -9.29
N VAL A 174 -6.18 -1.50 -8.96
CA VAL A 174 -5.91 -0.40 -9.89
C VAL A 174 -4.50 0.12 -9.66
N THR A 175 -3.74 0.26 -10.75
CA THR A 175 -2.45 0.94 -10.69
C THR A 175 -2.70 2.43 -10.65
N ALA A 176 -2.22 3.13 -9.63
CA ALA A 176 -2.49 4.55 -9.45
C ALA A 176 -1.41 5.26 -8.65
N ASN A 177 -1.31 6.57 -8.88
CA ASN A 177 -0.62 7.48 -7.98
C ASN A 177 -1.60 8.05 -6.93
N ILE A 178 -1.68 7.41 -5.77
CA ILE A 178 -2.58 7.81 -4.67
C ILE A 178 -2.30 9.21 -4.07
N ILE A 179 -1.21 9.86 -4.49
CA ILE A 179 -0.87 11.23 -4.08
C ILE A 179 -1.72 12.25 -4.84
N THR A 180 -2.02 11.96 -6.10
CA THR A 180 -2.75 12.83 -7.03
C THR A 180 -4.16 12.34 -7.29
N ASP A 181 -4.36 11.02 -7.33
CA ASP A 181 -5.62 10.39 -7.72
C ASP A 181 -6.03 9.32 -6.71
N ILE A 182 -7.16 9.55 -6.05
CA ILE A 182 -7.77 8.56 -5.15
C ILE A 182 -9.24 8.40 -5.52
N PRO A 183 -9.81 7.20 -5.37
CA PRO A 183 -11.22 6.99 -5.65
C PRO A 183 -12.09 7.81 -4.70
N HIS A 184 -13.11 8.45 -5.28
CA HIS A 184 -14.12 9.21 -4.53
C HIS A 184 -15.31 8.36 -4.09
N SER A 185 -15.40 7.10 -4.56
CA SER A 185 -16.50 6.20 -4.22
C SER A 185 -16.55 5.97 -2.70
N PRO A 186 -17.73 6.07 -2.08
CA PRO A 186 -17.88 5.82 -0.66
C PRO A 186 -17.59 4.36 -0.33
N VAL A 187 -16.79 4.12 0.70
CA VAL A 187 -16.54 2.78 1.25
C VAL A 187 -16.78 2.77 2.75
N GLN A 188 -17.00 1.59 3.31
CA GLN A 188 -17.14 1.42 4.75
C GLN A 188 -15.80 1.66 5.45
N ILE A 189 -14.72 1.06 4.95
CA ILE A 189 -13.39 1.21 5.53
C ILE A 189 -12.33 1.45 4.46
N ALA A 190 -11.38 2.34 4.74
CA ALA A 190 -10.13 2.43 4.01
C ALA A 190 -8.94 1.98 4.85
N LEU A 191 -8.01 1.24 4.25
CA LEU A 191 -6.79 0.72 4.85
C LEU A 191 -5.60 1.57 4.36
N LEU A 192 -4.83 2.07 5.32
CA LEU A 192 -3.58 2.80 5.12
C LEU A 192 -2.51 2.13 5.98
N LEU A 193 -2.10 0.94 5.55
CA LEU A 193 -1.27 0.07 6.39
C LEU A 193 0.21 0.32 6.15
N LYS A 194 0.92 0.86 7.15
CA LYS A 194 2.35 1.22 7.11
C LYS A 194 2.73 2.19 5.97
N SER A 195 1.76 2.89 5.38
CA SER A 195 1.97 3.74 4.21
C SER A 195 2.22 5.21 4.54
N LEU A 196 1.56 5.77 5.58
CA LEU A 196 1.67 7.20 5.91
C LEU A 196 3.10 7.68 6.17
N PRO A 197 3.97 6.98 6.93
CA PRO A 197 5.34 7.45 7.16
C PRO A 197 6.15 7.58 5.87
N CYS A 198 6.01 6.60 4.97
CA CYS A 198 6.67 6.61 3.68
C CYS A 198 6.19 7.78 2.81
N LEU A 199 4.88 7.98 2.75
CA LEU A 199 4.27 9.10 2.03
C LEU A 199 4.72 10.46 2.61
N GLU A 200 4.76 10.61 3.93
CA GLU A 200 5.14 11.87 4.57
C GLU A 200 6.61 12.24 4.33
N GLN A 201 7.51 11.23 4.31
CA GLN A 201 8.92 11.42 3.92
C GLN A 201 9.04 11.84 2.45
N PHE A 202 8.10 11.40 1.63
CA PHE A 202 8.07 11.69 0.21
C PHE A 202 7.56 13.09 -0.11
N GLU A 203 6.42 13.49 0.48
CA GLU A 203 5.83 14.82 0.31
C GLU A 203 5.19 15.29 1.63
N LYS A 204 5.79 16.31 2.26
CA LYS A 204 5.29 16.88 3.51
C LYS A 204 3.82 17.32 3.37
N GLY A 205 2.98 16.89 4.30
CA GLY A 205 1.56 17.20 4.35
C GLY A 205 0.66 16.26 3.54
N ILE A 206 1.20 15.29 2.81
CA ILE A 206 0.40 14.32 2.06
C ILE A 206 -0.52 13.51 2.98
N SER A 207 -0.05 13.10 4.16
CA SER A 207 -0.85 12.26 5.06
C SER A 207 -2.14 12.98 5.45
N ARG A 208 -2.04 14.26 5.83
CA ARG A 208 -3.21 15.10 6.17
C ARG A 208 -4.14 15.26 4.98
N ARG A 209 -3.59 15.53 3.79
CA ARG A 209 -4.38 15.70 2.56
C ARG A 209 -5.13 14.41 2.21
N LEU A 210 -4.45 13.27 2.30
CA LEU A 210 -5.00 11.95 1.97
C LEU A 210 -6.14 11.57 2.93
N LEU A 211 -5.89 11.67 4.25
CA LEU A 211 -6.91 11.37 5.27
C LEU A 211 -8.18 12.21 5.10
N ASN A 212 -8.06 13.48 4.68
CA ASN A 212 -9.20 14.34 4.40
C ASN A 212 -9.96 13.99 3.11
N LYS A 213 -9.26 13.54 2.06
CA LYS A 213 -9.89 13.26 0.77
C LYS A 213 -10.56 11.88 0.69
N ILE A 214 -10.11 10.91 1.48
CA ILE A 214 -10.66 9.55 1.46
C ILE A 214 -12.14 9.56 1.87
N ASN A 215 -13.02 9.10 0.98
CA ASN A 215 -14.45 8.93 1.25
C ASN A 215 -14.73 7.56 1.91
N ALA A 216 -14.40 7.44 3.20
CA ALA A 216 -14.63 6.23 3.98
C ALA A 216 -15.22 6.55 5.35
N ARG A 217 -16.13 5.72 5.86
CA ARG A 217 -16.69 5.87 7.22
C ARG A 217 -15.65 5.61 8.30
N HIS A 218 -14.78 4.64 8.04
CA HIS A 218 -13.69 4.26 8.93
C HIS A 218 -12.34 4.27 8.20
N LEU A 219 -11.27 4.56 8.93
CA LEU A 219 -9.90 4.38 8.46
C LEU A 219 -9.18 3.42 9.39
N LEU A 220 -8.54 2.39 8.87
CA LEU A 220 -7.54 1.62 9.59
C LEU A 220 -6.15 2.08 9.15
N VAL A 221 -5.50 2.85 10.02
CA VAL A 221 -4.14 3.36 9.79
C VAL A 221 -3.18 2.55 10.63
N SER A 222 -2.06 2.12 10.05
CA SER A 222 -1.03 1.44 10.83
C SER A 222 0.38 1.95 10.54
N TYR A 223 1.27 1.69 11.49
CA TYR A 223 2.65 2.15 11.50
C TYR A 223 3.58 0.98 11.79
N PRO A 224 4.74 0.90 11.11
CA PRO A 224 5.78 -0.04 11.50
C PRO A 224 6.39 0.43 12.84
N ILE A 225 6.72 -0.50 13.73
CA ILE A 225 7.39 -0.17 15.01
C ILE A 225 8.89 -0.53 15.00
N HIS A 226 9.36 -1.03 13.86
CA HIS A 226 10.76 -1.20 13.51
C HIS A 226 11.01 -0.49 12.17
N SER A 227 12.17 0.12 11.98
CA SER A 227 12.59 0.52 10.63
C SER A 227 12.85 -0.72 9.78
N LEU A 228 12.90 -0.56 8.45
CA LEU A 228 13.38 -1.62 7.53
C LEU A 228 14.80 -2.10 7.88
N SER A 229 15.57 -1.31 8.63
CA SER A 229 16.91 -1.63 9.13
C SER A 229 16.92 -2.15 10.59
N GLY A 230 15.76 -2.41 11.20
CA GLY A 230 15.62 -3.00 12.54
C GLY A 230 15.63 -2.06 13.75
N LYS A 231 15.72 -0.73 13.59
CA LYS A 231 15.73 0.23 14.71
C LYS A 231 14.31 0.50 15.24
N SER A 232 14.10 0.53 16.56
CA SER A 232 12.76 0.62 17.18
C SER A 232 12.56 1.72 18.24
N LYS A 233 13.64 2.33 18.76
CA LYS A 233 13.57 3.21 19.95
C LYS A 233 12.68 4.44 19.69
N GLY A 234 11.60 4.58 20.44
CA GLY A 234 10.69 5.73 20.41
C GLY A 234 9.67 5.75 19.25
N MET A 235 9.61 4.69 18.43
CA MET A 235 8.76 4.67 17.22
C MET A 235 7.27 4.74 17.55
N ARG A 236 6.81 4.03 18.58
CA ARG A 236 5.39 4.02 18.98
C ARG A 236 4.93 5.39 19.44
N GLU A 237 5.71 6.03 20.31
CA GLU A 237 5.41 7.36 20.84
C GLU A 237 5.43 8.40 19.71
N ASN A 238 6.41 8.29 18.81
CA ASN A 238 6.52 9.20 17.67
C ASN A 238 5.32 9.08 16.72
N TYR A 239 4.92 7.86 16.33
CA TYR A 239 3.79 7.66 15.43
C TYR A 239 2.45 7.94 16.07
N THR A 240 2.30 7.70 17.37
CA THR A 240 1.13 8.14 18.13
C THR A 240 1.00 9.66 18.09
N ARG A 241 2.10 10.38 18.35
CA ARG A 241 2.12 11.85 18.27
C ARG A 241 1.81 12.33 16.84
N GLN A 242 2.40 11.70 15.84
CA GLN A 242 2.16 12.04 14.44
C GLN A 242 0.68 11.89 14.08
N LEU A 243 0.04 10.77 14.43
CA LEU A 243 -1.38 10.57 14.14
C LEU A 243 -2.24 11.60 14.87
N ASN A 244 -1.98 11.83 16.17
CA ASN A 244 -2.73 12.81 16.96
C ASN A 244 -2.66 14.21 16.34
N GLU A 245 -1.50 14.63 15.84
CA GLU A 245 -1.36 15.91 15.12
C GLU A 245 -2.12 15.93 13.78
N LEU A 246 -2.18 14.81 13.06
CA LEU A 246 -2.95 14.71 11.81
C LEU A 246 -4.46 14.90 12.03
N ILE A 247 -4.98 14.45 13.19
CA ILE A 247 -6.41 14.46 13.52
C ILE A 247 -6.81 15.50 14.57
N LYS A 248 -5.88 16.32 15.08
CA LYS A 248 -6.06 17.22 16.24
C LYS A 248 -7.31 18.11 16.20
N TYR A 249 -7.78 18.48 15.02
CA TYR A 249 -8.95 19.34 14.82
C TYR A 249 -10.13 18.59 14.18
N LYS A 250 -10.18 17.28 14.35
CA LYS A 250 -11.26 16.41 13.86
C LYS A 250 -12.06 15.90 15.04
N SER A 251 -13.37 15.81 14.88
CA SER A 251 -14.28 15.16 15.81
C SER A 251 -14.29 13.63 15.63
N TRP A 252 -13.14 13.05 15.26
CA TRP A 252 -13.03 11.63 14.94
C TRP A 252 -12.70 10.84 16.20
N GLU A 253 -13.38 9.73 16.40
CA GLU A 253 -13.06 8.78 17.47
C GLU A 253 -11.94 7.85 17.03
N VAL A 254 -11.02 7.52 17.94
CA VAL A 254 -9.85 6.68 17.63
C VAL A 254 -9.66 5.58 18.65
N GLU A 255 -9.58 4.36 18.15
CA GLU A 255 -9.19 3.18 18.91
C GLU A 255 -7.75 2.80 18.55
N ARG A 256 -6.92 2.53 19.56
CA ARG A 256 -5.52 2.14 19.41
C ARG A 256 -5.34 0.65 19.68
N PHE A 257 -4.51 0.01 18.85
CA PHE A 257 -4.13 -1.39 18.98
C PHE A 257 -2.61 -1.54 18.90
N ASP A 258 -2.01 -2.17 19.91
CA ASP A 258 -0.58 -2.41 19.99
C ASP A 258 -0.25 -3.88 19.70
N PHE A 259 0.36 -4.14 18.54
CA PHE A 259 0.84 -5.48 18.19
C PHE A 259 2.37 -5.57 18.31
N PRO A 260 2.93 -6.79 18.43
CA PRO A 260 4.38 -7.00 18.48
C PRO A 260 5.19 -6.43 17.30
N SER A 261 4.60 -6.32 16.11
CA SER A 261 5.27 -5.79 14.90
C SER A 261 4.57 -4.60 14.23
N GLU A 262 3.47 -4.10 14.78
CA GLU A 262 2.66 -3.05 14.15
C GLU A 262 1.86 -2.25 15.19
N LEU A 263 1.80 -0.93 15.03
CA LEU A 263 0.91 -0.05 15.80
C LEU A 263 -0.25 0.34 14.90
N ALA A 264 -1.49 0.07 15.29
CA ALA A 264 -2.66 0.35 14.48
C ALA A 264 -3.66 1.26 15.19
N PHE A 265 -4.41 2.00 14.39
CA PHE A 265 -5.44 2.92 14.82
C PHE A 265 -6.68 2.76 13.93
N LEU A 266 -7.81 2.42 14.55
CA LEU A 266 -9.11 2.48 13.89
C LEU A 266 -9.72 3.86 14.16
N ILE A 267 -10.02 4.59 13.11
CA ILE A 267 -10.55 5.97 13.16
C ILE A 267 -11.97 5.96 12.62
N HIS A 268 -12.91 6.53 13.37
CA HIS A 268 -14.30 6.71 12.99
C HIS A 268 -14.51 8.16 12.57
N LYS A 269 -14.93 8.39 11.31
CA LYS A 269 -15.06 9.72 10.72
C LYS A 269 -16.37 10.42 11.02
#